data_AF-A0A962HCR7-F1
#
_entry.id   AF-A0A962HCR7-F1
#
_cell.length_a   1.000
_cell.length_b   1.000
_cell.length_c   1.000
_cell.angle_alpha   90.00
_cell.angle_beta   90.00
_cell.angle_gamma   90.00
#
_symmetry.space_group_name_H-M   'P 1'
#
loop_
_entity.id
_entity.type
_entity.pdbx_description
1 polymer ?
#
loop_
_entity_poly.entity_id
_entity_poly.type
_entity_poly.pdbx_seq_one_letter_code
_entity_poly.pdbx_strand_id
1 'polypeptide(L)'
;MLGIALGVSALIVVISVMNGFEQELRARILGMVSHATITAYGDNVSDWPQVVAEARKQSHVIGAAPYIEREGMLQGKRISGAMIRGVEPELEASVSEVVKDTREGSFSELQPGSYNIVLGAELAHTLG
;
A
#
# COMPACT_ATOMS: atom_id res chain seq x y z
N MET A 1 6.75 47.34 16.31
CA MET A 1 7.62 46.32 15.69
C MET A 1 7.34 44.91 16.22
N LEU A 2 7.40 44.64 17.53
CA LEU A 2 7.15 43.30 18.10
C LEU A 2 5.79 42.67 17.71
N GLY A 3 4.69 43.44 17.71
CA GLY A 3 3.37 42.92 17.32
C GLY A 3 3.29 42.54 15.83
N ILE A 4 3.95 43.28 14.96
CA ILE A 4 4.03 42.97 13.52
C ILE A 4 4.89 41.72 13.32
N ALA A 5 6.02 41.61 14.02
CA ALA A 5 6.87 40.44 13.97
C ALA A 5 6.14 39.17 14.43
N LEU A 6 5.35 39.25 15.51
CA LEU A 6 4.52 38.14 15.98
C LEU A 6 3.40 37.78 15.00
N GLY A 7 2.71 38.78 14.44
CA GLY A 7 1.63 38.55 13.47
C GLY A 7 2.14 37.91 12.18
N VAL A 8 3.25 38.40 11.64
CA VAL A 8 3.88 37.82 10.45
C VAL A 8 4.42 36.43 10.73
N SER A 9 5.04 36.19 11.88
CA SER A 9 5.54 34.86 12.26
C SER A 9 4.40 33.84 12.40
N ALA A 10 3.29 34.23 13.02
CA ALA A 10 2.11 33.37 13.14
C ALA A 10 1.52 33.04 11.76
N LEU A 11 1.42 34.03 10.86
CA LEU A 11 0.92 33.81 9.50
C LEU A 11 1.83 32.87 8.70
N ILE A 12 3.16 33.05 8.78
CA ILE A 12 4.14 32.19 8.12
C ILE A 12 4.01 30.75 8.63
N VAL A 13 3.91 30.55 9.95
CA VAL A 13 3.77 29.21 10.55
C VAL A 13 2.49 28.53 10.05
N VAL A 14 1.35 29.22 10.06
CA VAL A 14 0.08 28.64 9.61
C VAL A 14 0.15 28.26 8.13
N ILE A 15 0.65 29.14 7.27
CA ILE A 15 0.80 28.84 5.83
C ILE A 15 1.78 27.69 5.62
N SER A 16 2.88 27.62 6.38
CA SER A 16 3.86 26.54 6.30
C SER A 16 3.26 25.18 6.67
N VAL A 17 2.41 25.13 7.71
CA VAL A 17 1.73 23.89 8.12
C VAL A 17 0.73 23.46 7.05
N MET A 18 -0.06 24.40 6.50
CA MET A 18 -1.02 24.11 5.44
C MET A 18 -0.33 23.59 4.17
N ASN A 19 0.76 24.26 3.74
CA ASN A 19 1.53 23.84 2.56
C ASN A 19 2.16 22.45 2.75
N GLY A 20 2.76 22.19 3.91
CA GLY A 20 3.34 20.88 4.22
C GLY A 20 2.29 19.78 4.27
N PHE A 21 1.12 20.06 4.84
CA PHE A 21 0.01 19.11 4.91
C PHE A 21 -0.60 18.80 3.54
N GLU A 22 -0.82 19.82 2.69
CA GLU A 22 -1.29 19.61 1.32
C GLU A 22 -0.32 18.73 0.53
N GLN A 23 0.99 18.98 0.68
CA GLN A 23 2.01 18.19 -0.01
C GLN A 23 2.06 16.74 0.48
N GLU A 24 1.98 16.51 1.80
CA GLU A 24 1.93 15.17 2.40
C GLU A 24 0.64 14.43 2.00
N LEU A 25 -0.52 15.09 2.05
CA LEU A 25 -1.77 14.50 1.59
C LEU A 25 -1.73 14.15 0.11
N ARG A 26 -1.24 15.06 -0.73
CA ARG A 26 -1.13 14.82 -2.18
C ARG A 26 -0.16 13.67 -2.47
N ALA A 27 0.99 13.63 -1.79
CA ALA A 27 1.95 12.54 -1.91
C ALA A 27 1.35 11.20 -1.49
N ARG A 28 0.60 11.16 -0.37
CA ARG A 28 -0.10 9.95 0.08
C ARG A 28 -1.23 9.53 -0.85
N ILE A 29 -2.05 10.46 -1.31
CA ILE A 29 -3.17 10.17 -2.23
C ILE A 29 -2.64 9.66 -3.57
N LEU A 30 -1.56 10.23 -4.11
CA LEU A 30 -0.99 9.77 -5.39
C LEU A 30 -0.09 8.53 -5.25
N GLY A 31 0.50 8.28 -4.08
CA GLY A 31 1.38 7.15 -3.84
C GLY A 31 0.68 5.84 -3.52
N MET A 32 -0.57 5.87 -3.06
CA MET A 32 -1.30 4.67 -2.58
C MET A 32 -2.22 4.02 -3.60
N VAL A 33 -2.44 4.62 -4.78
CA VAL A 33 -3.40 4.06 -5.75
C VAL A 33 -2.66 3.17 -6.74
N SER A 34 -3.02 1.89 -6.76
CA SER A 34 -2.76 1.01 -7.91
C SER A 34 -3.28 1.71 -9.16
N HIS A 35 -2.38 2.17 -10.04
CA HIS A 35 -2.71 3.01 -11.19
C HIS A 35 -3.84 2.44 -12.08
N ALA A 36 -3.97 1.10 -12.11
CA ALA A 36 -5.13 0.40 -12.63
C ALA A 36 -5.25 -0.99 -11.98
N THR A 37 -6.47 -1.51 -11.86
CA THR A 37 -6.76 -2.90 -11.44
C THR A 37 -7.59 -3.60 -12.52
N ILE A 38 -7.24 -4.84 -12.84
CA ILE A 38 -8.03 -5.68 -13.76
C ILE A 38 -8.76 -6.72 -12.91
N THR A 39 -10.09 -6.63 -12.89
CA THR A 39 -10.96 -7.54 -12.14
C THR A 39 -11.95 -8.21 -13.09
N ALA A 40 -12.18 -9.52 -12.93
CA ALA A 40 -13.29 -10.19 -13.60
C ALA A 40 -14.60 -9.92 -12.86
N TYR A 41 -15.72 -9.91 -13.58
CA TYR A 41 -17.03 -9.69 -12.97
C TYR A 41 -17.51 -10.99 -12.31
N GLY A 42 -17.64 -10.98 -10.98
CA GLY A 42 -18.21 -12.09 -10.21
C GLY A 42 -17.24 -13.19 -9.78
N ASP A 43 -16.20 -13.48 -10.57
CA ASP A 43 -15.25 -14.58 -10.30
C ASP A 43 -13.78 -14.13 -10.32
N ASN A 44 -12.88 -15.02 -9.85
CA ASN A 44 -11.45 -14.81 -9.98
C ASN A 44 -11.02 -14.84 -11.46
N VAL A 45 -9.95 -14.12 -11.79
CA VAL A 45 -9.36 -14.18 -13.14
C VAL A 45 -8.68 -15.54 -13.36
N SER A 46 -9.34 -16.45 -14.08
CA SER A 46 -8.87 -17.83 -14.31
C SER A 46 -7.51 -17.88 -15.02
N ASP A 47 -7.32 -17.07 -16.06
CA ASP A 47 -6.09 -16.97 -16.85
C ASP A 47 -5.32 -15.67 -16.56
N TRP A 48 -5.12 -15.37 -15.28
CA TRP A 48 -4.34 -14.20 -14.87
C TRP A 48 -2.94 -14.12 -15.51
N PRO A 49 -2.20 -15.22 -15.79
CA PRO A 49 -0.88 -15.10 -16.40
C PRO A 49 -0.96 -14.51 -17.82
N GLN A 50 -1.98 -14.88 -18.58
CA GLN A 50 -2.20 -14.35 -19.93
C GLN A 50 -2.60 -12.88 -19.88
N VAL A 51 -3.47 -12.50 -18.93
CA VAL A 51 -3.87 -11.10 -18.72
C VAL A 51 -2.67 -10.23 -18.35
N VAL A 52 -1.78 -10.71 -17.47
CA VAL A 52 -0.53 -10.03 -17.12
C VAL A 52 0.38 -9.89 -18.34
N ALA A 53 0.49 -10.95 -19.16
CA ALA A 53 1.31 -10.91 -20.38
C ALA A 53 0.77 -9.90 -21.41
N GLU A 54 -0.55 -9.84 -21.63
CA GLU A 54 -1.17 -8.86 -22.51
C GLU A 54 -1.00 -7.43 -21.98
N ALA A 55 -1.22 -7.21 -20.67
CA ALA A 55 -1.03 -5.90 -20.05
C ALA A 55 0.41 -5.38 -20.21
N ARG A 56 1.41 -6.26 -20.06
CA ARG A 56 2.83 -5.91 -20.24
C ARG A 56 3.22 -5.55 -21.68
N LYS A 57 2.39 -5.87 -22.68
CA LYS A 57 2.67 -5.46 -24.08
C LYS A 57 2.44 -3.97 -24.30
N GLN A 58 1.70 -3.30 -23.42
CA GLN A 58 1.45 -1.87 -23.51
C GLN A 58 2.64 -1.08 -22.96
N SER A 59 3.15 -0.13 -23.75
CA SER A 59 4.36 0.64 -23.44
C SER A 59 4.29 1.50 -22.17
N HIS A 60 3.09 1.73 -21.63
CA HIS A 60 2.87 2.50 -20.40
C HIS A 60 2.80 1.62 -19.13
N VAL A 61 2.81 0.30 -19.26
CA VAL A 61 2.72 -0.62 -18.12
C VAL A 61 4.13 -0.92 -17.59
N ILE A 62 4.47 -0.32 -16.45
CA ILE A 62 5.79 -0.43 -15.82
C ILE A 62 5.92 -1.73 -15.01
N GLY A 63 4.80 -2.26 -14.51
CA GLY A 63 4.74 -3.50 -13.74
C GLY A 63 3.33 -4.07 -13.72
N ALA A 64 3.23 -5.38 -13.51
CA ALA A 64 1.95 -6.07 -13.38
C ALA A 64 2.14 -7.31 -12.50
N ALA A 65 1.27 -7.45 -11.49
CA ALA A 65 1.27 -8.54 -10.54
C ALA A 65 -0.17 -9.01 -10.24
N PRO A 66 -0.39 -10.32 -10.07
CA PRO A 66 -1.68 -10.85 -9.65
C PRO A 66 -1.90 -10.61 -8.16
N TYR A 67 -3.16 -10.42 -7.77
CA TYR A 67 -3.53 -10.41 -6.37
C TYR A 67 -4.92 -11.02 -6.16
N ILE A 68 -5.16 -11.51 -4.94
CA ILE A 68 -6.47 -11.91 -4.45
C ILE A 68 -6.74 -11.14 -3.18
N GLU A 69 -7.92 -10.56 -3.05
CA GLU A 69 -8.31 -9.78 -1.87
C GLU A 69 -9.52 -10.45 -1.18
N ARG A 70 -9.42 -10.62 0.14
CA ARG A 70 -10.46 -11.21 0.98
C ARG A 70 -10.52 -10.50 2.34
N GLU A 71 -11.73 -10.27 2.83
CA GLU A 71 -11.93 -9.81 4.20
C GLU A 71 -11.82 -10.98 5.18
N GLY A 72 -11.15 -10.76 6.31
CA GLY A 72 -10.98 -11.78 7.34
C GLY A 72 -10.81 -11.18 8.73
N MET A 73 -10.84 -12.05 9.74
CA MET A 73 -10.60 -11.69 11.14
C MET A 73 -9.26 -12.27 11.57
N LEU A 74 -8.37 -11.41 12.06
CA LEU A 74 -7.09 -11.81 12.64
C LEU A 74 -7.20 -11.77 14.17
N GLN A 75 -6.65 -12.81 14.82
CA GLN A 75 -6.69 -12.96 16.26
C GLN A 75 -5.28 -13.17 16.81
N GLY A 76 -4.85 -12.24 17.66
CA GLY A 76 -3.68 -12.36 18.53
C GLY A 76 -4.10 -12.19 19.99
N LYS A 77 -3.51 -11.24 20.70
CA LYS A 77 -3.98 -10.78 22.02
C LYS A 77 -5.30 -10.02 21.93
N ARG A 78 -5.53 -9.36 20.80
CA ARG A 78 -6.82 -8.73 20.43
C ARG A 78 -7.29 -9.29 19.10
N ILE A 79 -8.57 -9.07 18.80
CA ILE A 79 -9.18 -9.43 17.52
C ILE A 79 -9.33 -8.16 16.70
N SER A 80 -8.93 -8.21 15.43
CA SER A 80 -9.13 -7.14 14.46
C SER A 80 -9.62 -7.70 13.13
N GLY A 81 -10.54 -6.99 12.48
CA GLY A 81 -10.80 -7.20 11.07
C GLY A 81 -9.60 -6.76 10.25
N ALA A 82 -9.32 -7.47 9.16
CA ALA A 82 -8.25 -7.12 8.24
C ALA A 82 -8.64 -7.48 6.80
N MET A 83 -8.20 -6.65 5.85
CA MET A 83 -8.20 -7.02 4.45
C MET A 83 -6.94 -7.82 4.16
N ILE A 84 -7.12 -9.06 3.71
CA ILE A 84 -6.02 -9.99 3.42
C ILE A 84 -5.82 -9.99 1.91
N ARG A 85 -4.59 -9.65 1.49
CA ARG A 85 -4.18 -9.67 0.09
C ARG A 85 -3.16 -10.78 -0.15
N GLY A 86 -3.55 -11.78 -0.93
CA GLY A 86 -2.63 -12.78 -1.47
C GLY A 86 -1.92 -12.21 -2.69
N VAL A 87 -0.59 -12.31 -2.72
CA VAL A 87 0.27 -11.76 -3.78
C VAL A 87 1.35 -12.77 -4.16
N GLU A 88 1.92 -12.61 -5.34
CA GLU A 88 3.13 -13.31 -5.77
C GLU A 88 4.35 -12.42 -5.45
N PRO A 89 5.22 -12.77 -4.48
CA PRO A 89 6.28 -11.88 -3.98
C PRO A 89 7.22 -11.35 -5.07
N GLU A 90 7.57 -12.20 -6.04
CA GLU A 90 8.47 -11.83 -7.14
C GLU A 90 7.85 -10.78 -8.08
N LEU A 91 6.54 -10.88 -8.32
CA LEU A 91 5.81 -9.98 -9.20
C LEU A 91 5.39 -8.70 -8.47
N GLU A 92 5.03 -8.79 -7.19
CA GLU A 92 4.56 -7.66 -6.38
C GLU A 92 5.66 -6.59 -6.22
N ALA A 93 6.93 -7.00 -6.18
CA ALA A 93 8.07 -6.07 -6.14
C ALA A 93 8.14 -5.11 -7.34
N SER A 94 7.48 -5.44 -8.46
CA SER A 94 7.41 -4.58 -9.65
C SER A 94 6.31 -3.52 -9.59
N VAL A 95 5.33 -3.68 -8.70
CA VAL A 95 4.14 -2.81 -8.61
C VAL A 95 3.97 -2.12 -7.27
N SER A 96 4.66 -2.58 -6.22
CA SER A 96 4.47 -2.11 -4.86
C SER A 96 5.80 -1.83 -4.16
N GLU A 97 5.91 -0.66 -3.54
CA GLU A 97 7.06 -0.29 -2.72
C GLU A 97 7.03 -0.96 -1.33
N VAL A 98 5.92 -1.60 -0.95
CA VAL A 98 5.75 -2.30 0.34
C VAL A 98 6.82 -3.39 0.53
N VAL A 99 7.29 -4.00 -0.55
CA VAL A 99 8.38 -4.99 -0.52
C VAL A 99 9.68 -4.37 0.01
N LYS A 100 9.93 -3.08 -0.27
CA LYS A 100 11.12 -2.34 0.17
C LYS A 100 10.97 -1.77 1.58
N ASP A 101 9.74 -1.45 1.99
CA ASP A 101 9.44 -0.84 3.29
C ASP A 101 9.21 -1.86 4.42
N THR A 102 9.47 -3.14 4.16
CA THR A 102 9.39 -4.19 5.18
C THR A 102 10.49 -4.00 6.22
N ARG A 103 10.10 -3.71 7.47
CA ARG A 103 11.03 -3.38 8.57
C ARG A 103 11.66 -4.60 9.24
N GLU A 104 10.88 -5.67 9.40
CA GLU A 104 11.27 -6.91 10.07
C GLU A 104 10.78 -8.10 9.26
N GLY A 105 11.59 -9.17 9.22
CA GLY A 105 11.36 -10.32 8.35
C GLY A 105 11.72 -10.04 6.89
N SER A 106 11.28 -10.91 5.99
CA SER A 106 11.47 -10.75 4.55
C SER A 106 10.20 -11.06 3.79
N PHE A 107 9.87 -10.20 2.82
CA PHE A 107 8.76 -10.45 1.89
C PHE A 107 8.96 -11.74 1.07
N SER A 108 10.21 -12.19 0.90
CA SER A 108 10.55 -13.45 0.22
C SER A 108 10.23 -14.71 1.04
N GLU A 109 9.84 -14.58 2.31
CA GLU A 109 9.41 -15.70 3.15
C GLU A 109 7.94 -16.08 2.91
N LEU A 110 7.21 -15.28 2.11
CA LEU A 110 5.86 -15.61 1.65
C LEU A 110 5.93 -16.75 0.62
N GLN A 111 5.97 -17.98 1.12
CA GLN A 111 6.04 -19.19 0.30
C GLN A 111 4.71 -19.95 0.33
N PRO A 112 4.33 -20.60 -0.78
CA PRO A 112 3.15 -21.46 -0.79
C PRO A 112 3.22 -22.53 0.33
N GLY A 113 2.19 -22.55 1.18
CA GLY A 113 2.08 -23.53 2.27
C GLY A 113 2.84 -23.20 3.56
N SER A 114 3.63 -22.11 3.62
CA SER A 114 4.25 -21.67 4.88
C SER A 114 3.30 -20.88 5.78
N TYR A 115 2.17 -20.40 5.24
CA TYR A 115 1.18 -19.56 5.94
C TYR A 115 1.78 -18.31 6.61
N ASN A 116 2.92 -17.83 6.10
CA ASN A 116 3.51 -16.58 6.53
C ASN A 116 2.63 -15.40 6.12
N ILE A 117 2.59 -14.36 6.96
CA ILE A 117 1.82 -13.15 6.73
C ILE A 117 2.67 -11.92 7.04
N VAL A 118 2.61 -10.93 6.15
CA VAL A 118 3.19 -9.60 6.40
C VAL A 118 2.08 -8.71 6.95
N LEU A 119 2.34 -8.08 8.09
CA LEU A 119 1.38 -7.21 8.78
C LEU A 119 1.85 -5.76 8.72
N GLY A 120 0.92 -4.83 8.55
CA GLY A 120 1.19 -3.41 8.76
C GLY A 120 1.57 -3.16 10.23
N ALA A 121 2.50 -2.23 10.47
CA ALA A 121 3.06 -1.99 11.81
C ALA A 121 1.98 -1.70 12.88
N GLU A 122 0.94 -0.94 12.52
CA GLU A 122 -0.17 -0.63 13.44
C GLU A 122 -1.05 -1.84 13.76
N LEU A 123 -1.30 -2.68 12.76
CA LEU A 123 -2.07 -3.91 12.92
C LEU A 123 -1.29 -4.93 13.76
N ALA A 124 0.01 -5.07 13.51
CA ALA A 124 0.91 -5.89 14.34
C ALA A 124 0.89 -5.41 15.80
N HIS A 125 1.01 -4.09 16.03
CA HIS A 125 0.95 -3.53 17.38
C HIS A 125 -0.39 -3.78 18.07
N THR A 126 -1.51 -3.72 17.33
CA THR A 126 -2.85 -3.97 17.84
C THR A 126 -3.07 -5.44 18.21
N LEU A 127 -2.54 -6.36 17.41
CA LEU A 127 -2.63 -7.81 17.65
C LEU A 127 -1.71 -8.26 18.79
N GLY A 128 -0.66 -7.47 19.09
CA GLY A 128 0.18 -7.58 20.29
C GLY A 128 1.33 -8.55 20.14
#